data_AF-A0A370H5S9-F1
#
_entry.id   AF-A0A370H5S9-F1
#
_cell.length_a   1.000
_cell.length_b   1.000
_cell.length_c   1.000
_cell.angle_alpha   90.00
_cell.angle_beta   90.00
_cell.angle_gamma   90.00
#
_symmetry.space_group_name_H-M   'P 1'
#
loop_
_entity.id
_entity.type
_entity.pdbx_description
1 polymer ?
#
loop_
_entity_poly.entity_id
_entity_poly.type
_entity_poly.pdbx_seq_one_letter_code
_entity_poly.pdbx_strand_id
1 'polypeptide(L)'
;MIVLSVVVVAVVLVSGAMIGSAVSEPSGLPLTGLPEGPVGVAAAGSLELSVDARGHDPDAVRLTLDGKEVSREVSGETVRYRPGGLSDGEHTFIAEIPAGGLLGWMRTGPGVSKTFTVDTRPPDLEVAQPDTVPSYRQPVTVRGKAAGAERVTVGTSSVTPDSDGGFEVTLPRAPVGASVVAVDDAGNATTRPIDTRVTMPRTKSVHVTAYGWADEGLREGILAMAREGRINSVELDIKDEDGVVGYASEVPLARESGAAAGIYDARAALKTLHDMGLRVDGRIVAFRDPTLAGWAWGGGRQDWVIQSPGGGPYSSGYGAIAFTNFANPEVRRYNIDLAAEAARLGFDGVMYDYVRRPDGPLEGMHFAGITESPSASIAGFLRESRDPVRDAGASLGAAVFGIAVNRPEQIAQDIRLIAPHVDYVAPMVYPSHWGAGEYGVADPNSQPFDIVQRSLQDFRALTQGTGAAVIPWLQDFSLGVNYGDNEVRAQIDAAAHTGIDSFFLWNPSVRYHPGAMPPGA
;
A
#
# COMPACT_ATOMS: atom_id res chain seq x y z
N MET A 1 -84.96 -32.31 65.65
CA MET A 1 -85.41 -30.90 65.57
C MET A 1 -84.44 -30.04 66.36
N ILE A 2 -83.80 -29.09 65.66
CA ILE A 2 -83.56 -27.69 66.08
C ILE A 2 -82.74 -27.52 67.39
N VAL A 3 -81.42 -27.24 67.38
CA VAL A 3 -80.65 -26.04 66.92
C VAL A 3 -80.92 -24.77 67.74
N LEU A 4 -79.89 -24.25 68.43
CA LEU A 4 -79.41 -22.84 68.53
C LEU A 4 -78.41 -22.76 69.71
N SER A 5 -77.11 -22.53 69.51
CA SER A 5 -76.43 -21.23 69.33
C SER A 5 -75.99 -20.60 70.66
N VAL A 6 -74.68 -20.35 70.80
CA VAL A 6 -74.12 -19.00 70.98
C VAL A 6 -72.68 -19.00 70.43
N VAL A 7 -72.45 -18.05 69.54
CA VAL A 7 -71.16 -17.64 68.96
C VAL A 7 -70.50 -16.63 69.90
N VAL A 8 -69.19 -16.74 70.13
CA VAL A 8 -68.33 -15.60 70.46
C VAL A 8 -67.10 -15.64 69.55
N VAL A 9 -66.96 -14.58 68.78
CA VAL A 9 -65.88 -14.29 67.84
C VAL A 9 -64.67 -13.73 68.60
N ALA A 10 -63.48 -14.25 68.31
CA ALA A 10 -62.21 -13.56 68.60
C ALA A 10 -61.44 -13.40 67.28
N VAL A 11 -61.30 -12.15 66.87
CA VAL A 11 -60.53 -11.70 65.71
C VAL A 11 -59.04 -11.73 66.05
N VAL A 12 -58.22 -12.37 65.23
CA VAL A 12 -56.76 -12.14 65.18
C VAL A 12 -56.40 -11.69 63.76
N LEU A 13 -55.77 -10.51 63.72
CA LEU A 13 -55.30 -9.77 62.55
C LEU A 13 -54.28 -10.56 61.73
N VAL A 14 -54.54 -10.70 60.43
CA VAL A 14 -53.56 -11.13 59.44
C VAL A 14 -52.71 -9.93 59.05
N SER A 15 -51.44 -9.94 59.43
CA SER A 15 -50.43 -9.01 58.94
C SER A 15 -49.79 -9.62 57.69
N GLY A 16 -50.06 -9.03 56.53
CA GLY A 16 -49.45 -9.43 55.26
C GLY A 16 -47.99 -9.02 55.20
N ALA A 17 -47.08 -9.97 55.41
CA ALA A 17 -45.70 -9.85 55.00
C ALA A 17 -45.58 -10.45 53.58
N MET A 18 -45.36 -9.59 52.58
CA MET A 18 -44.83 -9.99 51.28
C MET A 18 -43.41 -10.53 51.51
N ILE A 19 -43.29 -11.85 51.69
CA ILE A 19 -42.00 -12.53 51.63
C ILE A 19 -41.63 -12.58 50.15
N GLY A 20 -40.74 -11.68 49.72
CA GLY A 20 -39.97 -11.91 48.51
C GLY A 20 -39.17 -13.19 48.72
N SER A 21 -39.54 -14.26 48.03
CA SER A 21 -38.75 -15.48 47.97
C SER A 21 -37.46 -15.17 47.23
N ALA A 22 -36.42 -14.75 47.96
CA ALA A 22 -35.06 -14.74 47.46
C ALA A 22 -34.65 -16.21 47.29
N VAL A 23 -34.88 -16.77 46.11
CA VAL A 23 -34.31 -18.05 45.71
C VAL A 23 -32.79 -17.84 45.69
N SER A 24 -32.08 -18.55 46.56
CA SER A 24 -30.61 -18.50 46.60
C SER A 24 -30.04 -19.04 45.29
N GLU A 25 -29.11 -18.33 44.66
CA GLU A 25 -28.48 -18.81 43.44
C GLU A 25 -27.69 -20.11 43.69
N PRO A 26 -27.74 -21.10 42.77
CA PRO A 26 -26.94 -22.31 42.89
C PRO A 26 -25.45 -21.97 42.92
N SER A 27 -24.70 -22.56 43.86
CA SER A 27 -23.25 -22.40 43.98
C SER A 27 -22.57 -23.75 44.20
N GLY A 28 -21.29 -23.87 43.84
CA GLY A 28 -20.50 -25.09 44.05
C GLY A 28 -20.12 -25.89 42.81
N LEU A 29 -20.54 -25.50 41.59
CA LEU A 29 -20.06 -26.07 40.33
C LEU A 29 -19.29 -25.02 39.51
N PRO A 30 -17.95 -25.00 39.50
CA PRO A 30 -17.18 -24.01 38.73
C PRO A 30 -17.51 -24.04 37.23
N LEU A 31 -17.70 -22.86 36.62
CA LEU A 31 -17.97 -22.67 35.19
C LEU A 31 -16.78 -22.02 34.50
N THR A 32 -16.40 -22.55 33.35
CA THR A 32 -15.42 -21.94 32.43
C THR A 32 -15.97 -21.86 31.00
N GLY A 33 -15.35 -21.02 30.15
CA GLY A 33 -15.70 -20.91 28.73
C GLY A 33 -16.37 -19.58 28.32
N LEU A 34 -16.74 -18.73 29.28
CA LEU A 34 -17.21 -17.37 28.99
C LEU A 34 -16.03 -16.37 29.00
N PRO A 35 -16.01 -15.40 28.07
CA PRO A 35 -15.07 -14.28 28.13
C PRO A 35 -15.39 -13.34 29.32
N GLU A 36 -14.46 -12.43 29.64
CA GLU A 36 -14.67 -11.43 30.69
C GLU A 36 -15.69 -10.35 30.29
N GLY A 37 -15.89 -10.12 28.98
CA GLY A 37 -16.84 -9.17 28.40
C GLY A 37 -17.99 -9.85 27.62
N PRO A 38 -18.70 -9.12 26.74
CA PRO A 38 -19.73 -9.68 25.87
C PRO A 38 -19.17 -10.76 24.94
N VAL A 39 -20.01 -11.74 24.60
CA VAL A 39 -19.68 -12.78 23.64
C VAL A 39 -19.90 -12.24 22.22
N GLY A 40 -18.81 -11.84 21.56
CA GLY A 40 -18.79 -11.41 20.16
C GLY A 40 -19.04 -12.52 19.14
N VAL A 41 -19.17 -12.17 17.87
CA VAL A 41 -19.43 -13.11 16.76
C VAL A 41 -18.40 -14.25 16.69
N ALA A 42 -17.11 -13.95 16.90
CA ALA A 42 -16.05 -14.95 16.88
C ALA A 42 -16.14 -15.91 18.08
N ALA A 43 -16.36 -15.37 19.28
CA ALA A 43 -16.50 -16.15 20.50
C ALA A 43 -17.78 -16.99 20.49
N ALA A 44 -18.90 -16.46 19.97
CA ALA A 44 -20.18 -17.15 19.85
C ALA A 44 -20.08 -18.40 18.96
N GLY A 45 -19.33 -18.32 17.86
CA GLY A 45 -19.16 -19.44 16.92
C GLY A 45 -18.37 -20.63 17.48
N SER A 46 -17.58 -20.42 18.53
CA SER A 46 -16.78 -21.46 19.21
C SER A 46 -17.10 -21.58 20.69
N LEU A 47 -18.23 -21.04 21.14
CA LEU A 47 -18.55 -20.99 22.56
C LEU A 47 -18.77 -22.40 23.11
N GLU A 48 -18.05 -22.73 24.18
CA GLU A 48 -18.22 -23.98 24.90
C GLU A 48 -18.20 -23.69 26.39
N LEU A 49 -19.32 -23.98 27.05
CA LEU A 49 -19.46 -23.85 28.49
C LEU A 49 -19.09 -25.18 29.14
N SER A 50 -18.12 -25.14 30.06
CA SER A 50 -17.62 -26.32 30.78
C SER A 50 -17.90 -26.17 32.27
N VAL A 51 -18.68 -27.10 32.81
CA VAL A 51 -19.04 -27.18 34.22
C VAL A 51 -18.22 -28.28 34.87
N ASP A 52 -17.48 -27.92 35.92
CA ASP A 52 -16.72 -28.85 36.73
C ASP A 52 -17.61 -29.47 37.81
N ALA A 53 -17.88 -30.77 37.68
CA ALA A 53 -18.73 -31.54 38.58
C ALA A 53 -17.92 -32.40 39.58
N ARG A 54 -16.64 -32.07 39.82
CA ARG A 54 -15.79 -32.77 40.80
C ARG A 54 -16.47 -32.86 42.17
N GLY A 55 -16.49 -34.08 42.72
CA GLY A 55 -17.14 -34.38 44.01
C GLY A 55 -18.66 -34.57 43.92
N HIS A 56 -19.23 -34.54 42.72
CA HIS A 56 -20.65 -34.78 42.44
C HIS A 56 -20.84 -35.80 41.31
N ASP A 57 -22.08 -36.23 41.09
CA ASP A 57 -22.44 -37.06 39.93
C ASP A 57 -22.64 -36.16 38.69
N PRO A 58 -21.74 -36.22 37.68
CA PRO A 58 -21.87 -35.41 36.47
C PRO A 58 -23.12 -35.76 35.66
N ASP A 59 -23.65 -36.99 35.76
CA ASP A 59 -24.90 -37.39 35.12
C ASP A 59 -26.14 -36.82 35.84
N ALA A 60 -26.00 -36.27 37.04
CA ALA A 60 -27.07 -35.58 37.76
C ALA A 60 -27.17 -34.08 37.43
N VAL A 61 -26.18 -33.51 36.72
CA VAL A 61 -26.14 -32.09 36.37
C VAL A 61 -27.14 -31.77 35.26
N ARG A 62 -28.11 -30.90 35.54
CA ARG A 62 -29.03 -30.34 34.54
C ARG A 62 -28.51 -29.01 34.06
N LEU A 63 -28.53 -28.81 32.75
CA LEU A 63 -28.16 -27.56 32.10
C LEU A 63 -29.40 -26.87 31.57
N THR A 64 -29.56 -25.59 31.87
CA THR A 64 -30.56 -24.75 31.26
C THR A 64 -29.95 -23.47 30.71
N LEU A 65 -30.50 -22.98 29.60
CA LEU A 65 -30.21 -21.68 29.02
C LEU A 65 -31.55 -20.95 28.87
N ASP A 66 -31.65 -19.77 29.46
CA ASP A 66 -32.87 -18.94 29.46
C ASP A 66 -34.11 -19.72 29.93
N GLY A 67 -33.91 -20.58 30.93
CA GLY A 67 -34.94 -21.44 31.53
C GLY A 67 -35.36 -22.65 30.69
N LYS A 68 -34.72 -22.91 29.55
CA LYS A 68 -34.94 -24.11 28.72
C LYS A 68 -33.82 -25.12 28.92
N GLU A 69 -34.17 -26.38 29.09
CA GLU A 69 -33.18 -27.46 29.18
C GLU A 69 -32.42 -27.62 27.86
N VAL A 70 -31.09 -27.77 27.96
CA VAL A 70 -30.19 -27.84 26.80
C VAL A 70 -29.42 -29.17 26.77
N SER A 71 -28.79 -29.45 25.63
CA SER A 71 -27.94 -30.63 25.49
C SER A 71 -26.75 -30.57 26.44
N ARG A 72 -26.31 -31.75 26.88
CA ARG A 72 -25.11 -31.90 27.71
C ARG A 72 -24.25 -33.02 27.15
N GLU A 73 -22.95 -32.81 27.14
CA GLU A 73 -21.96 -33.84 26.84
C GLU A 73 -21.12 -34.07 28.09
N VAL A 74 -21.17 -35.28 28.65
CA VAL A 74 -20.43 -35.64 29.85
C VAL A 74 -19.10 -36.28 29.44
N SER A 75 -18.00 -35.76 29.96
CA SER A 75 -16.65 -36.29 29.74
C SER A 75 -15.88 -36.31 31.06
N GLY A 76 -15.82 -37.49 31.69
CA GLY A 76 -15.26 -37.64 33.03
C GLY A 76 -16.04 -36.83 34.07
N GLU A 77 -15.37 -35.93 34.78
CA GLU A 77 -15.95 -35.05 35.80
C GLU A 77 -16.44 -33.70 35.23
N THR A 78 -16.41 -33.52 33.91
CA THR A 78 -16.81 -32.28 33.24
C THR A 78 -18.08 -32.48 32.43
N VAL A 79 -19.00 -31.53 32.55
CA VAL A 79 -20.22 -31.46 31.73
C VAL A 79 -20.10 -30.26 30.79
N ARG A 80 -20.18 -30.51 29.47
CA ARG A 80 -19.99 -29.49 28.43
C ARG A 80 -21.30 -29.17 27.72
N TYR A 81 -21.44 -27.91 27.32
CA TYR A 81 -22.51 -27.44 26.45
C TYR A 81 -21.95 -26.53 25.36
N ARG A 82 -22.33 -26.80 24.12
CA ARG A 82 -22.03 -25.98 22.94
C ARG A 82 -23.32 -25.38 22.42
N PRO A 83 -23.58 -24.07 22.62
CA PRO A 83 -24.77 -23.42 22.13
C PRO A 83 -24.86 -23.47 20.60
N GLY A 84 -26.02 -23.82 20.05
CA GLY A 84 -26.27 -23.92 18.61
C GLY A 84 -26.61 -22.57 17.96
N GLY A 85 -25.84 -21.52 18.28
CA GLY A 85 -26.14 -20.13 17.92
C GLY A 85 -27.01 -19.44 18.97
N LEU A 86 -26.55 -18.29 19.47
CA LEU A 86 -27.26 -17.46 20.44
C LEU A 86 -27.72 -16.18 19.76
N SER A 87 -28.89 -15.68 20.14
CA SER A 87 -29.36 -14.36 19.72
C SER A 87 -28.59 -13.26 20.43
N ASP A 88 -28.55 -12.04 19.88
CA ASP A 88 -28.06 -10.90 20.65
C ASP A 88 -28.95 -10.66 21.89
N GLY A 89 -28.32 -10.28 23.00
CA GLY A 89 -28.99 -9.94 24.25
C GLY A 89 -28.41 -10.65 25.46
N GLU A 90 -29.10 -10.50 26.59
CA GLU A 90 -28.75 -11.15 27.84
C GLU A 90 -29.21 -12.62 27.82
N HIS A 91 -28.32 -13.51 28.23
CA HIS A 91 -28.56 -14.93 28.41
C HIS A 91 -28.20 -15.37 29.82
N THR A 92 -28.98 -16.28 30.38
CA THR A 92 -28.68 -16.88 31.68
C THR A 92 -28.47 -18.38 31.53
N PHE A 93 -27.24 -18.82 31.78
CA PHE A 93 -26.88 -20.23 31.85
C PHE A 93 -26.92 -20.70 33.30
N ILE A 94 -27.61 -21.82 33.55
CA ILE A 94 -27.67 -22.46 34.86
C ILE A 94 -27.27 -23.91 34.72
N ALA A 95 -26.31 -24.35 35.53
CA ALA A 95 -26.01 -25.75 35.74
C ALA A 95 -26.30 -26.09 37.20
N GLU A 96 -27.18 -27.05 37.45
CA GLU A 96 -27.58 -27.42 38.82
C GLU A 96 -27.77 -28.93 38.96
N ILE A 97 -27.53 -29.43 40.17
CA ILE A 97 -27.93 -30.77 40.58
C ILE A 97 -29.18 -30.62 41.45
N PRO A 98 -30.37 -31.07 41.01
CA PRO A 98 -31.61 -30.91 41.77
C PRO A 98 -31.51 -31.55 43.17
N ALA A 99 -32.00 -30.86 44.19
CA ALA A 99 -32.01 -31.39 45.55
C ALA A 99 -32.99 -32.58 45.67
N GLY A 100 -32.49 -33.76 46.05
CA GLY A 100 -33.32 -34.96 46.27
C GLY A 100 -34.09 -34.93 47.60
N GLY A 101 -35.19 -35.72 47.68
CA GLY A 101 -35.95 -35.99 48.92
C GLY A 101 -37.34 -35.33 49.01
N LEU A 102 -38.12 -35.71 50.03
CA LEU A 102 -39.55 -35.37 50.22
C LEU A 102 -39.86 -33.85 50.32
N LEU A 103 -38.84 -33.01 50.52
CA LEU A 103 -38.90 -31.55 50.61
C LEU A 103 -37.88 -30.87 49.68
N GLY A 104 -37.39 -31.57 48.64
CA GLY A 104 -36.35 -31.08 47.73
C GLY A 104 -36.69 -29.77 47.02
N TRP A 105 -37.98 -29.49 46.83
CA TRP A 105 -38.50 -28.24 46.28
C TRP A 105 -38.25 -27.00 47.15
N MET A 106 -37.81 -27.17 48.42
CA MET A 106 -37.46 -26.08 49.33
C MET A 106 -35.94 -25.81 49.43
N ARG A 107 -35.08 -26.53 48.68
CA ARG A 107 -33.62 -26.43 48.76
C ARG A 107 -32.98 -26.29 47.38
N THR A 108 -32.03 -25.37 47.24
CA THR A 108 -31.16 -25.31 46.05
C THR A 108 -30.00 -26.29 46.22
N GLY A 109 -29.81 -27.18 45.25
CA GLY A 109 -28.66 -28.08 45.20
C GLY A 109 -27.39 -27.36 44.71
N PRO A 110 -26.23 -28.04 44.65
CA PRO A 110 -25.01 -27.46 44.14
C PRO A 110 -25.17 -27.10 42.67
N GLY A 111 -24.63 -25.94 42.27
CA GLY A 111 -24.77 -25.46 40.91
C GLY A 111 -23.97 -24.20 40.61
N VAL A 112 -24.31 -23.55 39.51
CA VAL A 112 -23.85 -22.24 39.09
C VAL A 112 -24.92 -21.59 38.25
N SER A 113 -25.16 -20.30 38.48
CA SER A 113 -25.91 -19.44 37.58
C SER A 113 -24.96 -18.37 37.07
N LYS A 114 -24.93 -18.16 35.75
CA LYS A 114 -24.12 -17.10 35.15
C LYS A 114 -24.91 -16.41 34.05
N THR A 115 -25.08 -15.10 34.22
CA THR A 115 -25.59 -14.21 33.18
C THR A 115 -24.45 -13.70 32.32
N PHE A 116 -24.65 -13.68 31.01
CA PHE A 116 -23.71 -13.13 30.03
C PHE A 116 -24.46 -12.48 28.88
N THR A 117 -23.83 -11.54 28.19
CA THR A 117 -24.42 -10.86 27.03
C THR A 117 -23.80 -11.39 25.75
N VAL A 118 -24.62 -11.65 24.75
CA VAL A 118 -24.18 -11.91 23.38
C VAL A 118 -24.41 -10.64 22.57
N ASP A 119 -23.36 -10.20 21.88
CA ASP A 119 -23.44 -9.06 20.96
C ASP A 119 -22.66 -9.41 19.70
N THR A 120 -23.37 -9.67 18.61
CA THR A 120 -22.77 -10.04 17.33
C THR A 120 -22.80 -8.91 16.30
N ARG A 121 -23.30 -7.72 16.68
CA ARG A 121 -23.42 -6.58 15.77
C ARG A 121 -22.15 -5.73 15.82
N PRO A 122 -21.43 -5.59 14.70
CA PRO A 122 -20.23 -4.77 14.68
C PRO A 122 -20.56 -3.28 14.80
N PRO A 123 -19.60 -2.45 15.26
CA PRO A 123 -19.81 -1.01 15.40
C PRO A 123 -20.02 -0.33 14.03
N ASP A 124 -20.80 0.75 14.01
CA ASP A 124 -20.99 1.56 12.80
C ASP A 124 -19.74 2.39 12.53
N LEU A 125 -19.27 2.43 11.28
CA LEU A 125 -18.06 3.16 10.89
C LEU A 125 -18.25 4.00 9.63
N GLU A 126 -18.11 5.31 9.82
CA GLU A 126 -18.03 6.35 8.79
C GLU A 126 -16.64 6.99 8.82
N VAL A 127 -16.00 7.11 7.66
CA VAL A 127 -14.63 7.64 7.55
C VAL A 127 -14.57 8.69 6.45
N ALA A 128 -14.08 9.88 6.78
CA ALA A 128 -13.73 10.88 5.78
C ALA A 128 -12.44 10.47 5.07
N GLN A 129 -12.42 10.55 3.73
CA GLN A 129 -11.19 10.30 2.99
C GLN A 129 -10.16 11.37 3.36
N PRO A 130 -8.89 10.99 3.61
CA PRO A 130 -7.88 11.95 4.00
C PRO A 130 -7.61 12.99 2.91
N ASP A 131 -7.18 14.18 3.33
CA ASP A 131 -6.75 15.21 2.39
C ASP A 131 -5.55 14.74 1.56
N THR A 132 -5.47 15.28 0.34
CA THR A 132 -4.32 15.02 -0.54
C THR A 132 -3.10 15.76 -0.03
N VAL A 133 -1.96 15.08 0.03
CA VAL A 133 -0.69 15.66 0.51
C VAL A 133 0.34 15.78 -0.63
N PRO A 134 1.29 16.72 -0.58
CA PRO A 134 2.35 16.85 -1.60
C PRO A 134 3.47 15.80 -1.50
N SER A 135 3.53 14.95 -0.46
CA SER A 135 4.57 13.93 -0.32
C SER A 135 4.13 12.77 0.57
N TYR A 136 4.63 11.57 0.27
CA TYR A 136 4.42 10.38 1.10
C TYR A 136 5.04 10.48 2.51
N ARG A 137 5.96 11.42 2.74
CA ARG A 137 6.56 11.68 4.06
C ARG A 137 5.70 12.56 4.96
N GLN A 138 4.64 13.18 4.44
CA GLN A 138 3.86 14.12 5.22
C GLN A 138 2.86 13.41 6.13
N PRO A 139 2.64 13.92 7.34
CA PRO A 139 1.58 13.43 8.21
C PRO A 139 0.21 13.55 7.56
N VAL A 140 -0.66 12.58 7.86
CA VAL A 140 -2.03 12.54 7.34
C VAL A 140 -2.99 12.31 8.48
N THR A 141 -4.03 13.13 8.55
CA THR A 141 -5.07 13.02 9.58
C THR A 141 -6.30 12.33 9.02
N VAL A 142 -6.71 11.24 9.66
CA VAL A 142 -7.92 10.48 9.35
C VAL A 142 -8.98 10.82 10.39
N ARG A 143 -10.19 11.14 9.94
CA ARG A 143 -11.31 11.57 10.80
C ARG A 143 -12.56 10.78 10.46
N GLY A 144 -13.44 10.59 11.43
CA GLY A 144 -14.70 9.91 11.19
C GLY A 144 -15.56 9.74 12.43
N LYS A 145 -16.56 8.86 12.30
CA LYS A 145 -17.43 8.40 13.40
C LYS A 145 -17.42 6.88 13.47
N ALA A 146 -17.25 6.35 14.66
CA ALA A 146 -17.20 4.94 15.00
C ALA A 146 -18.15 4.67 16.18
N ALA A 147 -19.46 4.71 15.93
CA ALA A 147 -20.45 4.56 16.99
C ALA A 147 -20.48 3.11 17.52
N GLY A 148 -20.41 2.97 18.84
CA GLY A 148 -20.34 1.66 19.50
C GLY A 148 -18.95 1.01 19.51
N ALA A 149 -17.93 1.68 18.95
CA ALA A 149 -16.57 1.16 18.98
C ALA A 149 -15.84 1.56 20.28
N GLU A 150 -15.11 0.60 20.85
CA GLU A 150 -14.19 0.83 21.97
C GLU A 150 -12.82 1.33 21.46
N ARG A 151 -12.46 0.95 20.23
CA ARG A 151 -11.16 1.23 19.62
C ARG A 151 -11.28 1.42 18.12
N VAL A 152 -10.62 2.47 17.60
CA VAL A 152 -10.40 2.67 16.17
C VAL A 152 -8.90 2.57 15.89
N THR A 153 -8.53 1.81 14.87
CA THR A 153 -7.13 1.57 14.48
C THR A 153 -6.92 1.92 13.02
N VAL A 154 -5.80 2.58 12.71
CA VAL A 154 -5.33 2.86 11.35
C VAL A 154 -3.84 2.52 11.28
N GLY A 155 -3.49 1.46 10.56
CA GLY A 155 -2.13 0.92 10.57
C GLY A 155 -1.69 0.55 11.98
N THR A 156 -0.62 1.17 12.49
CA THR A 156 -0.10 0.96 13.85
C THR A 156 -0.65 1.96 14.87
N SER A 157 -1.46 2.93 14.46
CA SER A 157 -2.01 3.96 15.34
C SER A 157 -3.42 3.58 15.79
N SER A 158 -3.73 3.81 17.07
CA SER A 158 -5.06 3.56 17.63
C SER A 158 -5.55 4.71 18.48
N VAL A 159 -6.87 4.86 18.56
CA VAL A 159 -7.55 5.87 19.37
C VAL A 159 -8.86 5.28 19.92
N THR A 160 -9.27 5.74 21.10
CA THR A 160 -10.61 5.49 21.64
C THR A 160 -11.53 6.60 21.13
N PRO A 161 -12.63 6.28 20.43
CA PRO A 161 -13.62 7.28 20.03
C PRO A 161 -14.17 8.07 21.22
N ASP A 162 -14.60 9.30 20.99
CA ASP A 162 -15.30 10.10 21.99
C ASP A 162 -16.72 9.57 22.27
N SER A 163 -17.44 10.21 23.20
CA SER A 163 -18.79 9.78 23.60
C SER A 163 -19.82 9.80 22.48
N ASP A 164 -19.61 10.59 21.42
CA ASP A 164 -20.48 10.67 20.24
C ASP A 164 -19.96 9.76 19.10
N GLY A 165 -18.94 8.94 19.38
CA GLY A 165 -18.25 8.08 18.43
C GLY A 165 -17.26 8.81 17.52
N GLY A 166 -17.01 10.10 17.73
CA GLY A 166 -16.04 10.86 16.95
C GLY A 166 -14.62 10.34 17.15
N PHE A 167 -13.83 10.28 16.09
CA PHE A 167 -12.41 9.93 16.20
C PHE A 167 -11.54 10.75 15.25
N GLU A 168 -10.28 10.92 15.67
CA GLU A 168 -9.22 11.54 14.89
C GLU A 168 -7.92 10.77 15.12
N VAL A 169 -7.26 10.35 14.03
CA VAL A 169 -5.97 9.65 14.07
C VAL A 169 -5.01 10.37 13.13
N THR A 170 -3.88 10.87 13.65
CA THR A 170 -2.81 11.41 12.83
C THR A 170 -1.73 10.36 12.60
N LEU A 171 -1.56 9.96 11.36
CA LEU A 171 -0.48 9.09 10.91
C LEU A 171 0.77 9.93 10.66
N PRO A 172 1.97 9.43 10.99
CA PRO A 172 3.22 10.18 10.80
C PRO A 172 3.58 10.36 9.33
N ARG A 173 2.96 9.59 8.43
CA ARG A 173 3.19 9.59 6.98
C ARG A 173 1.91 9.21 6.25
N ALA A 174 1.84 9.52 4.96
CA ALA A 174 0.75 9.07 4.10
C ALA A 174 0.73 7.54 4.00
N PRO A 175 -0.35 6.86 4.42
CA PRO A 175 -0.41 5.42 4.33
C PRO A 175 -0.70 4.94 2.90
N VAL A 176 -0.20 3.76 2.55
CA VAL A 176 -0.49 3.09 1.28
C VAL A 176 -1.47 1.95 1.54
N GLY A 177 -2.64 1.98 0.93
CA GLY A 177 -3.64 0.90 1.05
C GLY A 177 -4.14 0.63 2.47
N ALA A 178 -4.14 1.64 3.35
CA ALA A 178 -4.59 1.46 4.73
C ALA A 178 -6.12 1.34 4.83
N SER A 179 -6.55 0.75 5.93
CA SER A 179 -7.94 0.72 6.34
C SER A 179 -8.08 1.20 7.78
N VAL A 180 -9.23 1.80 8.06
CA VAL A 180 -9.69 2.10 9.41
C VAL A 180 -10.47 0.88 9.90
N VAL A 181 -10.11 0.39 11.08
CA VAL A 181 -10.78 -0.74 11.75
C VAL A 181 -11.36 -0.25 13.07
N ALA A 182 -12.68 -0.30 13.21
CA ALA A 182 -13.39 -0.03 14.45
C ALA A 182 -13.74 -1.36 15.12
N VAL A 183 -13.42 -1.50 16.40
CA VAL A 183 -13.65 -2.71 17.20
C VAL A 183 -14.42 -2.34 18.46
N ASP A 184 -15.47 -3.10 18.79
CA ASP A 184 -16.25 -2.96 20.02
C ASP A 184 -15.68 -3.81 21.18
N ASP A 185 -16.32 -3.75 22.35
CA ASP A 185 -15.93 -4.48 23.56
C ASP A 185 -16.17 -6.00 23.43
N ALA A 186 -17.05 -6.42 22.51
CA ALA A 186 -17.30 -7.83 22.18
C ALA A 186 -16.26 -8.40 21.20
N GLY A 187 -15.42 -7.54 20.62
CA GLY A 187 -14.42 -7.89 19.61
C GLY A 187 -14.97 -7.98 18.18
N ASN A 188 -16.21 -7.52 17.93
CA ASN A 188 -16.71 -7.38 16.57
C ASN A 188 -16.03 -6.20 15.88
N ALA A 189 -15.86 -6.28 14.56
CA ALA A 189 -15.10 -5.28 13.82
C ALA A 189 -15.80 -4.83 12.53
N THR A 190 -15.72 -3.53 12.25
CA THR A 190 -16.04 -2.93 10.94
C THR A 190 -14.78 -2.34 10.32
N THR A 191 -14.55 -2.62 9.04
CA THR A 191 -13.39 -2.12 8.30
C THR A 191 -13.82 -1.19 7.15
N ARG A 192 -13.11 -0.07 6.97
CA ARG A 192 -13.28 0.87 5.86
C ARG A 192 -11.93 1.23 5.24
N PRO A 193 -11.74 1.08 3.92
CA PRO A 193 -10.50 1.48 3.27
C PRO A 193 -10.37 3.01 3.22
N ILE A 194 -9.13 3.50 3.28
CA ILE A 194 -8.78 4.89 3.01
C ILE A 194 -7.79 4.94 1.85
N ASP A 195 -8.00 5.91 0.96
CA ASP A 195 -7.11 6.19 -0.17
C ASP A 195 -6.38 7.51 0.10
N THR A 196 -5.09 7.43 0.39
CA THR A 196 -4.27 8.63 0.56
C THR A 196 -3.65 8.99 -0.77
N ARG A 197 -4.03 10.16 -1.28
CA ARG A 197 -3.53 10.66 -2.55
C ARG A 197 -2.34 11.57 -2.32
N VAL A 198 -1.37 11.47 -3.22
CA VAL A 198 -0.26 12.42 -3.30
C VAL A 198 -0.43 13.25 -4.56
N THR A 199 -0.46 14.57 -4.43
CA THR A 199 -0.38 15.46 -5.59
C THR A 199 1.08 15.59 -5.99
N MET A 200 1.39 15.20 -7.23
CA MET A 200 2.71 15.46 -7.79
C MET A 200 2.96 16.97 -7.84
N PRO A 201 4.02 17.48 -7.20
CA PRO A 201 4.35 18.90 -7.29
C PRO A 201 4.70 19.26 -8.74
N ARG A 202 4.62 20.54 -9.06
CA ARG A 202 5.13 21.04 -10.35
C ARG A 202 6.63 20.74 -10.43
N THR A 203 7.06 20.08 -11.49
CA THR A 203 8.44 19.60 -11.65
C THR A 203 9.11 20.34 -12.80
N LYS A 204 10.16 21.11 -12.53
CA LYS A 204 11.07 21.67 -13.54
C LYS A 204 12.44 21.09 -13.25
N SER A 205 12.73 19.97 -13.88
CA SER A 205 13.90 19.18 -13.57
C SER A 205 14.92 19.16 -14.68
N VAL A 206 16.16 18.91 -14.31
CA VAL A 206 17.26 18.57 -15.19
C VAL A 206 17.85 17.24 -14.73
N HIS A 207 18.26 16.40 -15.68
CA HIS A 207 18.97 15.17 -15.38
C HIS A 207 20.41 15.43 -14.97
N VAL A 208 20.90 14.66 -14.00
CA VAL A 208 22.30 14.63 -13.60
C VAL A 208 22.74 13.18 -13.40
N THR A 209 23.74 12.76 -14.17
CA THR A 209 24.37 11.45 -13.97
C THR A 209 25.18 11.42 -12.67
N ALA A 210 25.46 10.24 -12.15
CA ALA A 210 26.34 10.07 -10.98
C ALA A 210 27.71 10.76 -11.18
N TYR A 211 28.31 10.59 -12.36
CA TYR A 211 29.56 11.24 -12.73
C TYR A 211 29.41 12.75 -12.93
N GLY A 212 28.29 13.21 -13.50
CA GLY A 212 27.98 14.63 -13.64
C GLY A 212 27.85 15.33 -12.29
N TRP A 213 27.30 14.66 -11.28
CA TRP A 213 27.26 15.19 -9.91
C TRP A 213 28.63 15.19 -9.22
N ALA A 214 29.46 14.16 -9.49
CA ALA A 214 30.81 14.08 -8.96
C ALA A 214 31.75 15.15 -9.55
N ASP A 215 31.53 15.56 -10.80
CA ASP A 215 32.25 16.66 -11.44
C ASP A 215 31.81 18.02 -10.89
N GLU A 216 32.76 18.80 -10.39
CA GLU A 216 32.48 20.11 -9.77
C GLU A 216 31.87 21.10 -10.76
N GLY A 217 32.36 21.15 -12.01
CA GLY A 217 31.91 22.12 -12.98
C GLY A 217 30.49 21.84 -13.49
N LEU A 218 30.18 20.57 -13.75
CA LEU A 218 28.83 20.14 -14.12
C LEU A 218 27.86 20.34 -12.96
N ARG A 219 28.22 19.91 -11.75
CA ARG A 219 27.41 20.14 -10.54
C ARG A 219 27.11 21.62 -10.32
N GLU A 220 28.13 22.49 -10.36
CA GLU A 220 27.92 23.94 -10.17
C GLU A 220 27.01 24.55 -11.23
N GLY A 221 27.05 24.06 -12.47
CA GLY A 221 26.11 24.48 -13.51
C GLY A 221 24.64 24.23 -13.12
N ILE A 222 24.36 23.07 -12.53
CA ILE A 222 23.03 22.71 -12.03
C ILE A 222 22.64 23.56 -10.82
N LEU A 223 23.56 23.71 -9.85
CA LEU A 223 23.31 24.51 -8.65
C LEU A 223 23.10 26.00 -8.98
N ALA A 224 23.76 26.52 -10.02
CA ALA A 224 23.52 27.88 -10.50
C ALA A 224 22.09 28.06 -11.03
N MET A 225 21.59 27.12 -11.82
CA MET A 225 20.20 27.15 -12.31
C MET A 225 19.18 27.11 -11.16
N ALA A 226 19.47 26.32 -10.12
CA ALA A 226 18.64 26.27 -8.91
C ALA A 226 18.66 27.60 -8.14
N ARG A 227 19.84 28.21 -7.93
CA ARG A 227 19.96 29.53 -7.29
C ARG A 227 19.23 30.63 -8.04
N GLU A 228 19.14 30.53 -9.37
CA GLU A 228 18.38 31.45 -10.22
C GLU A 228 16.87 31.14 -10.24
N GLY A 229 16.42 30.09 -9.57
CA GLY A 229 15.01 29.67 -9.53
C GLY A 229 14.48 29.21 -10.89
N ARG A 230 15.36 28.68 -11.77
CA ARG A 230 14.95 28.15 -13.08
C ARG A 230 14.45 26.72 -12.99
N ILE A 231 15.02 25.96 -12.06
CA ILE A 231 14.64 24.60 -11.72
C ILE A 231 14.20 24.54 -10.27
N ASN A 232 13.29 23.62 -9.96
CA ASN A 232 12.83 23.35 -8.59
C ASN A 232 13.05 21.88 -8.20
N SER A 233 13.63 21.09 -9.10
CA SER A 233 13.99 19.71 -8.87
C SER A 233 15.24 19.32 -9.65
N VAL A 234 15.85 18.23 -9.24
CA VAL A 234 16.93 17.55 -9.97
C VAL A 234 16.54 16.09 -10.10
N GLU A 235 16.68 15.54 -11.29
CA GLU A 235 16.72 14.09 -11.46
C GLU A 235 18.18 13.67 -11.32
N LEU A 236 18.49 12.84 -10.31
CA LEU A 236 19.85 12.38 -10.01
C LEU A 236 19.92 10.86 -10.11
N ASP A 237 20.80 10.37 -10.98
CA ASP A 237 20.92 8.93 -11.21
C ASP A 237 21.25 8.15 -9.92
N ILE A 238 20.39 7.16 -9.64
CA ILE A 238 20.68 6.09 -8.69
C ILE A 238 21.42 4.97 -9.43
N LYS A 239 20.89 4.52 -10.58
CA LYS A 239 21.50 3.49 -11.42
C LYS A 239 21.35 3.83 -12.89
N ASP A 240 22.48 3.91 -13.60
CA ASP A 240 22.53 4.25 -15.03
C ASP A 240 22.36 3.04 -15.94
N GLU A 241 22.40 3.28 -17.25
CA GLU A 241 22.21 2.27 -18.29
C GLU A 241 23.36 1.27 -18.48
N ASP A 242 24.49 1.50 -17.81
CA ASP A 242 25.57 0.51 -17.68
C ASP A 242 25.33 -0.41 -16.48
N GLY A 243 24.24 -0.20 -15.73
CA GLY A 243 23.91 -0.97 -14.54
C GLY A 243 24.71 -0.54 -13.31
N VAL A 244 25.35 0.63 -13.36
CA VAL A 244 26.20 1.14 -12.30
C VAL A 244 25.36 1.94 -11.31
N VAL A 245 25.37 1.54 -10.04
CA VAL A 245 24.75 2.28 -8.95
C VAL A 245 25.69 3.40 -8.49
N GLY A 246 25.21 4.64 -8.60
CA GLY A 246 26.01 5.86 -8.45
C GLY A 246 26.58 6.08 -7.05
N TYR A 247 25.90 5.63 -6.00
CA TYR A 247 26.40 5.72 -4.62
C TYR A 247 26.77 4.33 -4.07
N ALA A 248 27.38 4.30 -2.88
CA ALA A 248 27.75 3.06 -2.20
C ALA A 248 26.49 2.39 -1.60
N SER A 249 25.74 1.67 -2.45
CA SER A 249 24.53 0.97 -2.04
C SER A 249 24.81 -0.20 -1.10
N GLU A 250 23.93 -0.40 -0.13
CA GLU A 250 23.93 -1.48 0.84
C GLU A 250 23.03 -2.64 0.40
N VAL A 251 22.35 -2.55 -0.76
CA VAL A 251 21.59 -3.65 -1.34
C VAL A 251 22.55 -4.81 -1.65
N PRO A 252 22.35 -6.02 -1.07
CA PRO A 252 23.31 -7.11 -1.19
C PRO A 252 23.70 -7.44 -2.62
N LEU A 253 22.72 -7.53 -3.53
CA LEU A 253 22.98 -7.86 -4.93
C LEU A 253 23.75 -6.75 -5.67
N ALA A 254 23.60 -5.48 -5.29
CA ALA A 254 24.40 -4.39 -5.88
C ALA A 254 25.89 -4.57 -5.54
N ARG A 255 26.19 -5.01 -4.31
CA ARG A 255 27.54 -5.26 -3.82
C ARG A 255 28.13 -6.54 -4.43
N GLU A 256 27.34 -7.60 -4.50
CA GLU A 256 27.76 -8.90 -5.05
C GLU A 256 28.03 -8.85 -6.55
N SER A 257 27.23 -8.10 -7.30
CA SER A 257 27.39 -7.91 -8.75
C SER A 257 28.49 -6.92 -9.13
N GLY A 258 28.97 -6.13 -8.17
CA GLY A 258 29.92 -5.03 -8.41
C GLY A 258 29.26 -3.77 -8.97
N ALA A 259 27.94 -3.68 -8.98
CA ALA A 259 27.19 -2.51 -9.43
C ALA A 259 27.34 -1.30 -8.51
N ALA A 260 27.51 -1.49 -7.19
CA ALA A 260 27.67 -0.41 -6.22
C ALA A 260 29.03 0.31 -6.36
N ALA A 261 29.08 1.41 -7.12
CA ALA A 261 30.34 2.07 -7.48
C ALA A 261 30.79 3.18 -6.51
N GLY A 262 29.88 3.81 -5.76
CA GLY A 262 30.26 4.86 -4.81
C GLY A 262 30.87 6.11 -5.46
N ILE A 263 30.39 6.48 -6.65
CA ILE A 263 30.82 7.65 -7.42
C ILE A 263 30.49 8.96 -6.70
N TYR A 264 29.36 9.01 -5.97
CA TYR A 264 29.00 10.15 -5.12
C TYR A 264 28.47 9.74 -3.74
N ASP A 265 28.54 10.67 -2.78
CA ASP A 265 27.87 10.55 -1.48
C ASP A 265 26.41 11.00 -1.60
N ALA A 266 25.49 10.04 -1.59
CA ALA A 266 24.07 10.32 -1.74
C ALA A 266 23.49 11.15 -0.59
N ARG A 267 23.94 10.97 0.65
CA ARG A 267 23.43 11.75 1.78
C ARG A 267 23.86 13.20 1.68
N ALA A 268 25.12 13.44 1.30
CA ALA A 268 25.64 14.79 1.08
C ALA A 268 24.96 15.47 -0.12
N ALA A 269 24.73 14.73 -1.21
CA ALA A 269 24.04 15.21 -2.40
C ALA A 269 22.60 15.64 -2.09
N LEU A 270 21.82 14.73 -1.48
CA LEU A 270 20.45 14.99 -1.08
C LEU A 270 20.36 16.18 -0.13
N LYS A 271 21.22 16.23 0.90
CA LYS A 271 21.26 17.37 1.82
C LYS A 271 21.50 18.68 1.09
N THR A 272 22.46 18.73 0.17
CA THR A 272 22.78 19.94 -0.60
C THR A 272 21.57 20.41 -1.41
N LEU A 273 20.92 19.51 -2.12
CA LEU A 273 19.75 19.82 -2.96
C LEU A 273 18.54 20.24 -2.12
N HIS A 274 18.26 19.52 -1.02
CA HIS A 274 17.15 19.82 -0.11
C HIS A 274 17.35 21.13 0.66
N ASP A 275 18.56 21.46 1.10
CA ASP A 275 18.87 22.74 1.74
C ASP A 275 18.60 23.93 0.80
N MET A 276 18.67 23.70 -0.52
CA MET A 276 18.31 24.68 -1.55
C MET A 276 16.81 24.65 -1.91
N GLY A 277 16.01 23.81 -1.26
CA GLY A 277 14.58 23.67 -1.53
C GLY A 277 14.25 22.88 -2.79
N LEU A 278 15.21 22.13 -3.35
CA LEU A 278 14.99 21.31 -4.53
C LEU A 278 14.43 19.95 -4.14
N ARG A 279 13.47 19.47 -4.93
CA ARG A 279 13.06 18.06 -4.93
C ARG A 279 14.10 17.21 -5.65
N VAL A 280 14.35 15.98 -5.18
CA VAL A 280 15.25 15.04 -5.86
C VAL A 280 14.51 13.78 -6.28
N ASP A 281 14.37 13.57 -7.59
CA ASP A 281 13.82 12.35 -8.18
C ASP A 281 14.99 11.47 -8.63
N GLY A 282 15.06 10.21 -8.18
CA GLY A 282 16.17 9.32 -8.53
C GLY A 282 15.83 8.39 -9.68
N ARG A 283 16.63 8.36 -10.75
CA ARG A 283 16.45 7.41 -11.86
C ARG A 283 17.15 6.08 -11.63
N ILE A 284 16.42 5.01 -11.90
CA ILE A 284 16.94 3.63 -11.93
C ILE A 284 16.66 3.04 -13.30
N VAL A 285 17.70 2.80 -14.10
CA VAL A 285 17.57 1.99 -15.32
C VAL A 285 17.39 0.53 -14.93
N ALA A 286 16.17 0.00 -15.08
CA ALA A 286 15.77 -1.26 -14.43
C ALA A 286 16.31 -2.52 -15.12
N PHE A 287 16.00 -2.68 -16.42
CA PHE A 287 16.24 -3.95 -17.13
C PHE A 287 17.30 -3.89 -18.22
N ARG A 288 17.68 -2.71 -18.73
CA ARG A 288 18.95 -2.55 -19.46
C ARG A 288 20.06 -2.41 -18.43
N ASP A 289 20.62 -3.54 -18.02
CA ASP A 289 21.57 -3.65 -16.91
C ASP A 289 22.65 -4.68 -17.27
N PRO A 290 23.67 -4.28 -18.06
CA PRO A 290 24.73 -5.20 -18.47
C PRO A 290 25.60 -5.66 -17.29
N THR A 291 25.72 -4.85 -16.23
CA THR A 291 26.48 -5.22 -15.02
C THR A 291 25.83 -6.44 -14.33
N LEU A 292 24.54 -6.36 -14.00
CA LEU A 292 23.84 -7.48 -13.38
C LEU A 292 23.68 -8.65 -14.35
N ALA A 293 23.38 -8.38 -15.63
CA ALA A 293 23.21 -9.44 -16.62
C ALA A 293 24.51 -10.23 -16.85
N GLY A 294 25.65 -9.54 -16.93
CA GLY A 294 26.96 -10.17 -17.07
C GLY A 294 27.35 -11.00 -15.85
N TRP A 295 27.15 -10.45 -14.65
CA TRP A 295 27.39 -11.17 -13.39
C TRP A 295 26.52 -12.42 -13.27
N ALA A 296 25.21 -12.30 -13.54
CA ALA A 296 24.27 -13.40 -13.45
C ALA A 296 24.61 -14.51 -14.46
N TRP A 297 24.92 -14.11 -15.71
CA TRP A 297 25.29 -15.04 -16.76
C TRP A 297 26.58 -15.81 -16.42
N GLY A 298 27.63 -15.09 -16.02
CA GLY A 298 28.92 -15.69 -15.62
C GLY A 298 28.81 -16.55 -14.35
N GLY A 299 27.87 -16.23 -13.47
CA GLY A 299 27.57 -16.97 -12.25
C GLY A 299 26.60 -18.16 -12.42
N GLY A 300 26.20 -18.49 -13.65
CA GLY A 300 25.33 -19.64 -13.94
C GLY A 300 23.82 -19.40 -13.71
N ARG A 301 23.40 -18.15 -13.47
CA ARG A 301 21.99 -17.73 -13.31
C ARG A 301 21.39 -17.29 -14.65
N GLN A 302 21.40 -18.20 -15.63
CA GLN A 302 21.08 -17.86 -17.02
C GLN A 302 19.63 -17.38 -17.23
N ASP A 303 18.70 -17.79 -16.36
CA ASP A 303 17.30 -17.41 -16.36
C ASP A 303 17.04 -15.96 -15.90
N TRP A 304 18.07 -15.29 -15.37
CA TRP A 304 18.02 -13.87 -14.99
C TRP A 304 18.29 -12.93 -16.16
N VAL A 305 18.66 -13.47 -17.32
CA VAL A 305 19.03 -12.71 -18.52
C VAL A 305 18.04 -13.07 -19.62
N ILE A 306 17.65 -12.09 -20.44
CA ILE A 306 16.81 -12.37 -21.61
C ILE A 306 17.64 -13.19 -22.60
N GLN A 307 17.07 -14.28 -23.12
CA GLN A 307 17.78 -15.24 -23.96
C GLN A 307 17.32 -15.15 -25.41
N SER A 308 18.18 -15.58 -26.32
CA SER A 308 17.81 -15.94 -27.68
C SER A 308 17.19 -17.35 -27.71
N PRO A 309 16.50 -17.75 -28.80
CA PRO A 309 15.97 -19.11 -28.96
C PRO A 309 17.05 -20.20 -28.90
N GLY A 310 18.32 -19.85 -29.18
CA GLY A 310 19.46 -20.76 -29.08
C GLY A 310 19.97 -20.98 -27.66
N GLY A 311 19.34 -20.36 -26.64
CA GLY A 311 19.70 -20.51 -25.23
C GLY A 311 20.88 -19.64 -24.77
N GLY A 312 21.53 -18.88 -25.66
CA GLY A 312 22.50 -17.85 -25.29
C GLY A 312 21.82 -16.52 -24.96
N PRO A 313 22.55 -15.52 -24.42
CA PRO A 313 22.00 -14.20 -24.13
C PRO A 313 21.42 -13.55 -25.39
N TYR A 314 20.35 -12.80 -25.24
CA TYR A 314 19.81 -12.00 -26.33
C TYR A 314 20.73 -10.81 -26.60
N SER A 315 21.44 -10.87 -27.73
CA SER A 315 22.24 -9.75 -28.22
C SER A 315 21.34 -8.73 -28.92
N SER A 316 21.55 -7.46 -28.62
CA SER A 316 20.81 -6.34 -29.22
C SER A 316 21.78 -5.23 -29.65
N GLY A 317 21.26 -4.13 -30.18
CA GLY A 317 22.05 -2.92 -30.45
C GLY A 317 22.76 -2.34 -29.21
N TYR A 318 22.36 -2.76 -28.00
CA TYR A 318 22.95 -2.32 -26.73
C TYR A 318 24.08 -3.23 -26.23
N GLY A 319 24.42 -4.31 -26.95
CA GLY A 319 25.50 -5.23 -26.59
C GLY A 319 25.06 -6.69 -26.49
N ALA A 320 26.04 -7.57 -26.28
CA ALA A 320 25.85 -9.02 -26.29
C ALA A 320 25.10 -9.55 -25.06
N ILE A 321 25.25 -8.91 -23.90
CA ILE A 321 24.60 -9.28 -22.64
C ILE A 321 24.17 -7.97 -21.96
N ALA A 322 23.04 -7.42 -22.39
CA ALA A 322 22.63 -6.07 -21.99
C ALA A 322 21.33 -6.01 -21.18
N PHE A 323 20.50 -7.05 -21.22
CA PHE A 323 19.20 -7.02 -20.57
C PHE A 323 18.98 -8.15 -19.58
N THR A 324 18.56 -7.76 -18.38
CA THR A 324 18.06 -8.68 -17.37
C THR A 324 16.59 -9.03 -17.63
N ASN A 325 16.16 -10.18 -17.11
CA ASN A 325 14.84 -10.74 -17.35
C ASN A 325 13.82 -10.12 -16.38
N PHE A 326 12.94 -9.27 -16.90
CA PHE A 326 11.88 -8.63 -16.13
C PHE A 326 10.79 -9.60 -15.64
N ALA A 327 10.80 -10.88 -16.01
CA ALA A 327 9.94 -11.91 -15.41
C ALA A 327 10.60 -12.60 -14.20
N ASN A 328 11.90 -12.40 -13.96
CA ASN A 328 12.61 -13.05 -12.88
C ASN A 328 12.35 -12.33 -11.53
N PRO A 329 11.83 -13.03 -10.50
CA PRO A 329 11.50 -12.42 -9.22
C PRO A 329 12.68 -11.77 -8.49
N GLU A 330 13.88 -12.34 -8.60
CA GLU A 330 15.09 -11.81 -7.93
C GLU A 330 15.60 -10.54 -8.62
N VAL A 331 15.55 -10.49 -9.95
CA VAL A 331 15.87 -9.27 -10.73
C VAL A 331 14.88 -8.14 -10.42
N ARG A 332 13.59 -8.46 -10.30
CA ARG A 332 12.58 -7.48 -9.85
C ARG A 332 12.86 -7.01 -8.44
N ARG A 333 13.11 -7.94 -7.52
CA ARG A 333 13.39 -7.65 -6.12
C ARG A 333 14.59 -6.72 -5.96
N TYR A 334 15.66 -6.94 -6.72
CA TYR A 334 16.83 -6.07 -6.76
C TYR A 334 16.50 -4.60 -7.06
N ASN A 335 15.74 -4.36 -8.13
CA ASN A 335 15.37 -3.00 -8.51
C ASN A 335 14.38 -2.36 -7.51
N ILE A 336 13.52 -3.17 -6.86
CA ILE A 336 12.63 -2.71 -5.77
C ILE A 336 13.46 -2.34 -4.53
N ASP A 337 14.44 -3.15 -4.16
CA ASP A 337 15.29 -2.91 -2.99
C ASP A 337 16.15 -1.67 -3.17
N LEU A 338 16.69 -1.42 -4.37
CA LEU A 338 17.39 -0.17 -4.71
C LEU A 338 16.46 1.05 -4.59
N ALA A 339 15.25 0.97 -5.14
CA ALA A 339 14.28 2.06 -5.08
C ALA A 339 13.86 2.36 -3.63
N ALA A 340 13.60 1.32 -2.84
CA ALA A 340 13.24 1.46 -1.42
C ALA A 340 14.43 1.98 -0.58
N GLU A 341 15.66 1.58 -0.89
CA GLU A 341 16.86 2.14 -0.26
C GLU A 341 17.00 3.64 -0.57
N ALA A 342 16.94 4.04 -1.84
CA ALA A 342 17.04 5.43 -2.25
C ALA A 342 15.94 6.30 -1.61
N ALA A 343 14.70 5.79 -1.60
CA ALA A 343 13.62 6.44 -0.88
C ALA A 343 13.92 6.58 0.63
N ARG A 344 14.50 5.58 1.30
CA ARG A 344 14.92 5.74 2.72
C ARG A 344 16.09 6.71 2.91
N LEU A 345 16.97 6.86 1.92
CA LEU A 345 18.09 7.81 1.96
C LEU A 345 17.61 9.27 1.91
N GLY A 346 16.50 9.52 1.23
CA GLY A 346 15.86 10.84 1.18
C GLY A 346 15.41 11.27 -0.21
N PHE A 347 15.60 10.47 -1.27
CA PHE A 347 15.02 10.78 -2.57
C PHE A 347 13.49 10.97 -2.42
N ASP A 348 12.96 12.02 -3.04
CA ASP A 348 11.54 12.41 -2.96
C ASP A 348 10.67 11.63 -3.94
N GLY A 349 11.28 11.14 -5.01
CA GLY A 349 10.70 10.23 -5.97
C GLY A 349 11.74 9.26 -6.50
N VAL A 350 11.28 8.13 -7.02
CA VAL A 350 12.08 7.20 -7.80
C VAL A 350 11.38 6.99 -9.14
N MET A 351 12.13 7.11 -10.22
CA MET A 351 11.64 6.88 -11.56
C MET A 351 12.38 5.69 -12.16
N TYR A 352 11.63 4.65 -12.53
CA TYR A 352 12.22 3.57 -13.31
C TYR A 352 12.33 3.96 -14.79
N ASP A 353 13.52 3.84 -15.32
CA ASP A 353 13.81 3.92 -16.75
C ASP A 353 14.11 2.51 -17.29
N TYR A 354 14.03 2.34 -18.61
CA TYR A 354 14.12 1.04 -19.29
C TYR A 354 13.26 -0.07 -18.66
N VAL A 355 12.06 0.27 -18.18
CA VAL A 355 10.98 -0.70 -17.89
C VAL A 355 10.36 -1.19 -19.19
N ARG A 356 11.14 -1.94 -19.96
CA ARG A 356 10.84 -2.37 -21.33
C ARG A 356 11.62 -3.62 -21.70
N ARG A 357 11.17 -4.31 -22.75
CA ARG A 357 11.97 -5.34 -23.43
C ARG A 357 13.01 -4.70 -24.38
N PRO A 358 14.04 -5.47 -24.80
CA PRO A 358 14.99 -5.04 -25.82
C PRO A 358 14.30 -4.70 -27.15
N ASP A 359 15.00 -3.93 -28.00
CA ASP A 359 14.62 -3.74 -29.40
C ASP A 359 14.74 -5.07 -30.17
N GLY A 360 13.86 -5.27 -31.14
CA GLY A 360 13.89 -6.43 -32.04
C GLY A 360 12.60 -7.25 -32.07
N PRO A 361 12.55 -8.28 -32.93
CA PRO A 361 11.41 -9.19 -33.06
C PRO A 361 11.19 -9.99 -31.78
N LEU A 362 9.93 -10.11 -31.34
CA LEU A 362 9.57 -10.79 -30.10
C LEU A 362 9.88 -12.29 -30.17
N GLU A 363 9.71 -12.91 -31.34
CA GLU A 363 10.05 -14.32 -31.62
C GLU A 363 11.56 -14.61 -31.47
N GLY A 364 12.40 -13.58 -31.51
CA GLY A 364 13.83 -13.67 -31.24
C GLY A 364 14.19 -13.63 -29.76
N MET A 365 13.21 -13.50 -28.85
CA MET A 365 13.42 -13.32 -27.42
C MET A 365 12.74 -14.43 -26.62
N HIS A 366 13.44 -14.93 -25.62
CA HIS A 366 12.94 -15.86 -24.63
C HIS A 366 13.09 -15.25 -23.23
N PHE A 367 11.97 -15.14 -22.52
CA PHE A 367 11.88 -14.61 -21.17
C PHE A 367 11.57 -15.77 -20.23
N ALA A 368 12.60 -16.33 -19.59
CA ALA A 368 12.44 -17.49 -18.72
C ALA A 368 11.43 -17.19 -17.60
N GLY A 369 10.48 -18.09 -17.36
CA GLY A 369 9.50 -17.96 -16.28
C GLY A 369 8.34 -17.00 -16.54
N ILE A 370 8.27 -16.35 -17.71
CA ILE A 370 7.13 -15.49 -18.04
C ILE A 370 5.85 -16.32 -18.25
N THR A 371 4.74 -15.91 -17.63
CA THR A 371 3.41 -16.54 -17.80
C THR A 371 2.39 -15.58 -18.43
N GLU A 372 2.69 -14.28 -18.43
CA GLU A 372 1.87 -13.23 -19.02
C GLU A 372 2.55 -12.59 -20.26
N SER A 373 1.91 -11.59 -20.87
CA SER A 373 2.58 -10.81 -21.92
C SER A 373 3.72 -9.97 -21.32
N PRO A 374 4.78 -9.65 -22.10
CA PRO A 374 5.83 -8.72 -21.66
C PRO A 374 5.29 -7.42 -21.07
N SER A 375 4.30 -6.80 -21.71
CA SER A 375 3.65 -5.57 -21.24
C SER A 375 2.98 -5.74 -19.86
N ALA A 376 2.28 -6.87 -19.66
CA ALA A 376 1.66 -7.18 -18.37
C ALA A 376 2.70 -7.50 -17.29
N SER A 377 3.81 -8.14 -17.67
CA SER A 377 4.92 -8.46 -16.76
C SER A 377 5.60 -7.19 -16.23
N ILE A 378 5.84 -6.21 -17.12
CA ILE A 378 6.38 -4.89 -16.76
C ILE A 378 5.40 -4.10 -15.87
N ALA A 379 4.11 -4.08 -16.22
CA ALA A 379 3.10 -3.46 -15.36
C ALA A 379 3.02 -4.15 -13.99
N GLY A 380 3.19 -5.47 -13.95
CA GLY A 380 3.30 -6.27 -12.72
C GLY A 380 4.47 -5.85 -11.84
N PHE A 381 5.66 -5.66 -12.43
CA PHE A 381 6.83 -5.13 -11.73
C PHE A 381 6.57 -3.74 -11.12
N LEU A 382 5.94 -2.83 -11.85
CA LEU A 382 5.61 -1.49 -11.34
C LEU A 382 4.58 -1.57 -10.20
N ARG A 383 3.58 -2.44 -10.32
CA ARG A 383 2.61 -2.72 -9.25
C ARG A 383 3.29 -3.25 -8.00
N GLU A 384 4.22 -4.19 -8.14
CA GLU A 384 5.01 -4.76 -7.05
C GLU A 384 5.93 -3.73 -6.37
N SER A 385 6.43 -2.76 -7.13
CA SER A 385 7.31 -1.70 -6.64
C SER A 385 6.56 -0.57 -5.91
N ARG A 386 5.29 -0.35 -6.26
CA ARG A 386 4.48 0.80 -5.82
C ARG A 386 4.45 0.96 -4.31
N ASP A 387 4.01 -0.08 -3.60
CA ASP A 387 3.79 0.03 -2.16
C ASP A 387 5.13 0.11 -1.39
N PRO A 388 6.17 -0.72 -1.67
CA PRO A 388 7.49 -0.58 -1.04
C PRO A 388 8.14 0.80 -1.20
N VAL A 389 8.03 1.43 -2.37
CA VAL A 389 8.63 2.75 -2.65
C VAL A 389 7.86 3.86 -1.93
N ARG A 390 6.53 3.83 -1.99
CA ARG A 390 5.67 4.81 -1.31
C ARG A 390 5.77 4.68 0.21
N ASP A 391 5.84 3.46 0.74
CA ASP A 391 6.11 3.21 2.15
C ASP A 391 7.50 3.66 2.58
N ALA A 392 8.48 3.72 1.68
CA ALA A 392 9.79 4.30 1.98
C ALA A 392 9.78 5.86 1.90
N GLY A 393 8.66 6.46 1.48
CA GLY A 393 8.42 7.89 1.49
C GLY A 393 8.63 8.60 0.16
N ALA A 394 8.77 7.87 -0.96
CA ALA A 394 8.99 8.45 -2.28
C ALA A 394 7.81 8.17 -3.23
N SER A 395 7.56 9.08 -4.18
CA SER A 395 6.65 8.79 -5.30
C SER A 395 7.32 7.82 -6.29
N LEU A 396 6.52 7.05 -7.03
CA LEU A 396 6.98 6.14 -8.07
C LEU A 396 6.62 6.67 -9.47
N GLY A 397 7.63 6.83 -10.33
CA GLY A 397 7.46 7.17 -11.74
C GLY A 397 7.95 6.08 -12.68
N ALA A 398 7.52 6.14 -13.95
CA ALA A 398 8.05 5.29 -15.02
C ALA A 398 8.36 6.11 -16.27
N ALA A 399 9.62 6.09 -16.71
CA ALA A 399 10.02 6.63 -18.00
C ALA A 399 9.60 5.68 -19.13
N VAL A 400 8.91 6.23 -20.12
CA VAL A 400 8.39 5.48 -21.26
C VAL A 400 8.84 6.12 -22.56
N PHE A 401 9.17 5.33 -23.57
CA PHE A 401 9.60 5.87 -24.87
C PHE A 401 8.39 6.52 -25.56
N GLY A 402 8.62 7.60 -26.31
CA GLY A 402 7.55 8.29 -27.05
C GLY A 402 6.71 7.36 -27.93
N ILE A 403 7.33 6.36 -28.57
CA ILE A 403 6.63 5.38 -29.42
C ILE A 403 5.61 4.51 -28.67
N ALA A 404 5.71 4.38 -27.34
CA ALA A 404 4.80 3.59 -26.51
C ALA A 404 3.34 4.07 -26.62
N VAL A 405 3.15 5.35 -26.98
CA VAL A 405 1.84 5.99 -27.13
C VAL A 405 0.92 5.26 -28.13
N ASN A 406 1.48 4.68 -29.19
CA ASN A 406 0.71 4.01 -30.24
C ASN A 406 1.27 2.64 -30.66
N ARG A 407 2.51 2.31 -30.26
CA ARG A 407 3.19 1.05 -30.57
C ARG A 407 3.74 0.38 -29.30
N PRO A 408 2.92 0.21 -28.24
CA PRO A 408 3.41 -0.27 -26.94
C PRO A 408 4.10 -1.63 -27.02
N GLU A 409 3.58 -2.55 -27.84
CA GLU A 409 4.10 -3.92 -27.99
C GLU A 409 5.51 -4.01 -28.61
N GLN A 410 5.98 -2.97 -29.29
CA GLN A 410 7.35 -2.94 -29.84
C GLN A 410 8.42 -2.89 -28.75
N ILE A 411 8.06 -2.45 -27.56
CA ILE A 411 8.97 -2.30 -26.42
C ILE A 411 8.34 -2.75 -25.10
N ALA A 412 7.13 -3.32 -25.14
CA ALA A 412 6.37 -3.79 -23.98
C ALA A 412 6.02 -2.68 -22.96
N GLN A 413 5.77 -1.46 -23.44
CA GLN A 413 5.34 -0.34 -22.62
C GLN A 413 3.89 0.04 -22.92
N ASP A 414 2.95 -0.73 -22.38
CA ASP A 414 1.53 -0.36 -22.47
C ASP A 414 1.17 0.66 -21.39
N ILE A 415 0.90 1.90 -21.81
CA ILE A 415 0.61 3.03 -20.92
C ILE A 415 -0.67 2.79 -20.10
N ARG A 416 -1.67 2.09 -20.63
CA ARG A 416 -2.91 1.80 -19.92
C ARG A 416 -2.71 0.77 -18.81
N LEU A 417 -1.74 -0.13 -18.99
CA LEU A 417 -1.36 -1.10 -17.95
C LEU A 417 -0.40 -0.47 -16.92
N ILE A 418 0.48 0.44 -17.35
CA ILE A 418 1.48 1.10 -16.49
C ILE A 418 0.84 2.16 -15.58
N ALA A 419 0.03 3.05 -16.15
CA ALA A 419 -0.42 4.26 -15.46
C ALA A 419 -1.17 4.03 -14.13
N PRO A 420 -2.01 2.99 -13.96
CA PRO A 420 -2.66 2.70 -12.68
C PRO A 420 -1.71 2.31 -11.53
N HIS A 421 -0.42 2.13 -11.81
CA HIS A 421 0.57 1.61 -10.85
C HIS A 421 1.65 2.62 -10.48
N VAL A 422 1.62 3.82 -11.05
CA VAL A 422 2.62 4.87 -10.84
C VAL A 422 1.96 6.21 -10.49
N ASP A 423 2.69 7.08 -9.80
CA ASP A 423 2.27 8.46 -9.52
C ASP A 423 2.38 9.35 -10.76
N TYR A 424 3.31 9.04 -11.65
CA TYR A 424 3.44 9.69 -12.95
C TYR A 424 4.07 8.77 -14.01
N VAL A 425 3.69 9.00 -15.26
CA VAL A 425 4.41 8.51 -16.43
C VAL A 425 5.26 9.64 -17.00
N ALA A 426 6.49 9.31 -17.42
CA ALA A 426 7.45 10.26 -17.95
C ALA A 426 7.80 9.94 -19.41
N PRO A 427 6.98 10.37 -20.38
CA PRO A 427 7.22 10.05 -21.78
C PRO A 427 8.43 10.81 -22.34
N MET A 428 9.35 10.08 -22.96
CA MET A 428 10.50 10.59 -23.69
C MET A 428 10.08 11.00 -25.10
N VAL A 429 9.69 12.28 -25.24
CA VAL A 429 9.13 12.86 -26.46
C VAL A 429 10.17 13.64 -27.27
N TYR A 430 11.43 13.19 -27.24
CA TYR A 430 12.56 13.82 -27.92
C TYR A 430 12.29 14.01 -29.43
N PRO A 431 12.21 15.25 -29.95
CA PRO A 431 11.90 15.51 -31.35
C PRO A 431 12.83 14.79 -32.33
N SER A 432 14.11 14.63 -31.98
CA SER A 432 15.11 13.93 -32.80
C SER A 432 14.85 12.43 -32.99
N HIS A 433 13.97 11.83 -32.21
CA HIS A 433 13.68 10.39 -32.23
C HIS A 433 12.41 10.04 -33.03
N TRP A 434 11.77 11.02 -33.64
CA TRP A 434 10.59 10.82 -34.48
C TRP A 434 10.95 10.84 -35.97
N GLY A 435 10.35 9.93 -36.74
CA GLY A 435 10.48 9.92 -38.19
C GLY A 435 9.72 11.08 -38.84
N ALA A 436 10.18 11.52 -40.00
CA ALA A 436 9.49 12.52 -40.81
C ALA A 436 8.02 12.11 -41.07
N GLY A 437 7.08 13.04 -40.86
CA GLY A 437 5.64 12.82 -41.05
C GLY A 437 4.92 12.19 -39.85
N GLU A 438 5.62 11.73 -38.81
CA GLU A 438 4.99 11.29 -37.55
C GLU A 438 4.10 12.41 -36.99
N TYR A 439 2.91 12.06 -36.52
CA TYR A 439 1.90 13.03 -36.08
C TYR A 439 1.50 14.10 -37.12
N GLY A 440 1.78 13.88 -38.42
CA GLY A 440 1.57 14.87 -39.45
C GLY A 440 2.53 16.06 -39.35
N VAL A 441 3.70 15.87 -38.73
CA VAL A 441 4.76 16.86 -38.59
C VAL A 441 5.87 16.55 -39.59
N ALA A 442 6.08 17.43 -40.58
CA ALA A 442 6.96 17.14 -41.72
C ALA A 442 8.42 16.80 -41.31
N ASP A 443 9.03 17.65 -40.49
CA ASP A 443 10.32 17.41 -39.84
C ASP A 443 10.15 17.64 -38.33
N PRO A 444 9.95 16.57 -37.53
CA PRO A 444 9.75 16.70 -36.09
C PRO A 444 10.91 17.39 -35.36
N ASN A 445 12.15 17.11 -35.75
CA ASN A 445 13.33 17.60 -35.04
C ASN A 445 13.53 19.10 -35.21
N SER A 446 13.13 19.65 -36.37
CA SER A 446 13.09 21.10 -36.63
C SER A 446 11.77 21.78 -36.25
N GLN A 447 10.74 21.00 -35.86
CA GLN A 447 9.43 21.50 -35.42
C GLN A 447 9.08 20.95 -34.03
N PRO A 448 9.91 21.24 -33.00
CA PRO A 448 9.78 20.65 -31.67
C PRO A 448 8.43 20.92 -31.00
N PHE A 449 7.84 22.11 -31.19
CA PHE A 449 6.54 22.44 -30.61
C PHE A 449 5.44 21.47 -31.07
N ASP A 450 5.32 21.27 -32.39
CA ASP A 450 4.24 20.48 -32.99
C ASP A 450 4.30 19.01 -32.56
N ILE A 451 5.49 18.39 -32.61
CA ILE A 451 5.62 16.96 -32.28
C ILE A 451 5.40 16.71 -30.78
N VAL A 452 5.92 17.58 -29.90
CA VAL A 452 5.72 17.46 -28.45
C VAL A 452 4.26 17.68 -28.09
N GLN A 453 3.62 18.73 -28.60
CA GLN A 453 2.21 19.00 -28.30
C GLN A 453 1.31 17.83 -28.69
N ARG A 454 1.45 17.33 -29.93
CA ARG A 454 0.57 16.26 -30.46
C ARG A 454 0.78 14.94 -29.74
N SER A 455 2.03 14.55 -29.47
CA SER A 455 2.31 13.31 -28.75
C SER A 455 1.84 13.37 -27.28
N LEU A 456 1.99 14.52 -26.60
CA LEU A 456 1.52 14.67 -25.21
C LEU A 456 0.00 14.67 -25.07
N GLN A 457 -0.75 15.15 -26.07
CA GLN A 457 -2.21 15.02 -26.08
C GLN A 457 -2.65 13.54 -26.01
N ASP A 458 -1.98 12.66 -26.75
CA ASP A 458 -2.29 11.23 -26.71
C ASP A 458 -1.89 10.59 -25.37
N PHE A 459 -0.73 10.94 -24.80
CA PHE A 459 -0.34 10.45 -23.48
C PHE A 459 -1.33 10.88 -22.39
N ARG A 460 -1.87 12.11 -22.46
CA ARG A 460 -2.95 12.56 -21.57
C ARG A 460 -4.23 11.74 -21.74
N ALA A 461 -4.59 11.41 -22.98
CA ALA A 461 -5.75 10.57 -23.25
C ALA A 461 -5.57 9.14 -22.67
N LEU A 462 -4.37 8.56 -22.78
CA LEU A 462 -4.07 7.22 -22.28
C LEU A 462 -4.02 7.13 -20.76
N THR A 463 -3.66 8.22 -20.07
CA THR A 463 -3.55 8.28 -18.60
C THR A 463 -4.82 8.80 -17.91
N GLN A 464 -5.81 9.26 -18.68
CA GLN A 464 -7.05 9.81 -18.14
C GLN A 464 -7.76 8.81 -17.23
N GLY A 465 -8.08 9.24 -16.00
CA GLY A 465 -8.80 8.43 -15.01
C GLY A 465 -7.94 7.41 -14.25
N THR A 466 -6.65 7.29 -14.55
CA THR A 466 -5.74 6.34 -13.87
C THR A 466 -5.16 6.89 -12.57
N GLY A 467 -5.16 8.22 -12.39
CA GLY A 467 -4.53 8.92 -11.27
C GLY A 467 -3.08 9.32 -11.52
N ALA A 468 -2.40 8.78 -12.54
CA ALA A 468 -1.04 9.16 -12.89
C ALA A 468 -0.98 10.53 -13.57
N ALA A 469 -0.02 11.36 -13.15
CA ALA A 469 0.35 12.56 -13.89
C ALA A 469 1.18 12.22 -15.15
N VAL A 470 1.29 13.17 -16.07
CA VAL A 470 2.22 13.10 -17.21
C VAL A 470 3.31 14.14 -17.00
N ILE A 471 4.57 13.71 -16.91
CA ILE A 471 5.73 14.59 -16.72
C ILE A 471 6.80 14.25 -17.77
N PRO A 472 6.76 14.86 -18.97
CA PRO A 472 7.61 14.46 -20.08
C PRO A 472 9.10 14.72 -19.86
N TRP A 473 9.89 13.86 -20.50
CA TRP A 473 11.29 14.10 -20.80
C TRP A 473 11.40 14.87 -22.12
N LEU A 474 12.03 16.04 -22.07
CA LEU A 474 12.25 16.94 -23.21
C LEU A 474 13.74 16.98 -23.58
N GLN A 475 14.00 17.22 -24.86
CA GLN A 475 15.35 17.21 -25.42
C GLN A 475 16.03 18.56 -25.19
N ASP A 476 17.24 18.55 -24.63
CA ASP A 476 18.12 19.72 -24.55
C ASP A 476 19.50 19.46 -25.17
N PHE A 477 19.55 18.59 -26.18
CA PHE A 477 20.77 18.26 -26.93
C PHE A 477 20.55 18.37 -28.43
N SER A 478 21.66 18.48 -29.17
CA SER A 478 21.65 18.53 -30.63
C SER A 478 21.89 17.15 -31.22
N LEU A 479 20.99 16.71 -32.09
CA LEU A 479 21.14 15.49 -32.89
C LEU A 479 20.54 15.75 -34.27
N GLY A 480 21.37 15.98 -35.29
CA GLY A 480 20.94 16.35 -36.65
C GLY A 480 20.47 17.81 -36.81
N VAL A 481 19.86 18.39 -35.77
CA VAL A 481 19.47 19.81 -35.67
C VAL A 481 20.17 20.43 -34.47
N ASN A 482 20.63 21.69 -34.62
CA ASN A 482 21.27 22.44 -33.54
C ASN A 482 20.21 23.01 -32.61
N TYR A 483 20.23 22.59 -31.34
CA TYR A 483 19.27 23.01 -30.31
C TYR A 483 19.89 24.12 -29.44
N GLY A 484 19.12 25.18 -29.19
CA GLY A 484 19.40 26.20 -28.20
C GLY A 484 18.15 26.58 -27.40
N ASP A 485 18.19 27.74 -26.73
CA ASP A 485 17.12 28.20 -25.83
C ASP A 485 15.72 28.19 -26.48
N ASN A 486 15.63 28.50 -27.77
CA ASN A 486 14.34 28.58 -28.49
C ASN A 486 13.73 27.21 -28.74
N GLU A 487 14.52 26.24 -29.18
CA GLU A 487 14.05 24.87 -29.46
C GLU A 487 13.63 24.16 -28.17
N VAL A 488 14.36 24.39 -27.08
CA VAL A 488 14.01 23.86 -25.75
C VAL A 488 12.74 24.52 -25.22
N ARG A 489 12.65 25.86 -25.31
CA ARG A 489 11.45 26.60 -24.92
C ARG A 489 10.22 26.17 -25.70
N ALA A 490 10.35 25.93 -26.99
CA ALA A 490 9.25 25.45 -27.83
C ALA A 490 8.64 24.13 -27.32
N GLN A 491 9.46 23.23 -26.78
CA GLN A 491 8.98 21.98 -26.17
C GLN A 491 8.27 22.23 -24.83
N ILE A 492 8.83 23.12 -23.99
CA ILE A 492 8.21 23.52 -22.70
C ILE A 492 6.85 24.17 -22.94
N ASP A 493 6.78 25.10 -23.90
CA ASP A 493 5.54 25.79 -24.28
C ASP A 493 4.52 24.80 -24.87
N ALA A 494 4.97 23.81 -25.64
CA ALA A 494 4.11 22.74 -26.16
C ALA A 494 3.51 21.89 -25.03
N ALA A 495 4.31 21.50 -24.04
CA ALA A 495 3.81 20.79 -22.85
C ALA A 495 2.77 21.64 -22.10
N ALA A 496 3.08 22.91 -21.83
CA ALA A 496 2.16 23.83 -21.15
C ALA A 496 0.84 24.00 -21.94
N HIS A 497 0.88 24.05 -23.27
CA HIS A 497 -0.31 24.11 -24.12
C HIS A 497 -1.23 22.88 -23.98
N THR A 498 -0.68 21.74 -23.57
CA THR A 498 -1.47 20.53 -23.27
C THR A 498 -1.98 20.48 -21.83
N GLY A 499 -1.70 21.51 -21.02
CA GLY A 499 -2.01 21.55 -19.58
C GLY A 499 -0.99 20.82 -18.72
N ILE A 500 0.24 20.63 -19.22
CA ILE A 500 1.34 19.98 -18.50
C ILE A 500 2.41 21.03 -18.18
N ASP A 501 2.48 21.47 -16.92
CA ASP A 501 3.43 22.48 -16.45
C ASP A 501 4.70 21.89 -15.81
N SER A 502 4.91 20.58 -16.00
CA SER A 502 6.00 19.80 -15.43
C SER A 502 6.82 19.12 -16.53
N PHE A 503 8.13 19.02 -16.38
CA PHE A 503 9.04 18.34 -17.32
C PHE A 503 10.37 17.98 -16.67
N PHE A 504 11.07 17.04 -17.29
CA PHE A 504 12.50 16.77 -17.12
C PHE A 504 13.23 17.17 -18.40
N LEU A 505 14.35 17.90 -18.30
CA LEU A 505 15.24 18.13 -19.44
C LEU A 505 16.34 17.07 -19.46
N TRP A 506 16.60 16.53 -20.64
CA TRP A 506 17.68 15.58 -20.89
C TRP A 506 18.76 16.21 -21.77
N ASN A 507 20.00 16.21 -21.27
CA ASN A 507 21.19 16.38 -22.09
C ASN A 507 22.29 15.42 -21.58
N PRO A 508 22.85 14.53 -22.42
CA PRO A 508 23.84 13.54 -21.99
C PRO A 508 25.16 14.16 -21.51
N SER A 509 25.43 15.42 -21.84
CA SER A 509 26.60 16.16 -21.35
C SER A 509 26.36 16.88 -20.02
N VAL A 510 25.14 16.83 -19.47
CA VAL A 510 24.72 17.53 -18.24
C VAL A 510 24.95 19.04 -18.34
N ARG A 511 24.82 19.58 -19.56
CA ARG A 511 24.87 21.02 -19.85
C ARG A 511 23.55 21.42 -20.47
N TYR A 512 22.89 22.38 -19.86
CA TYR A 512 21.54 22.79 -20.25
C TYR A 512 21.55 24.20 -20.82
N HIS A 513 20.48 24.53 -21.55
CA HIS A 513 20.21 25.87 -22.09
C HIS A 513 19.32 26.64 -21.10
N PRO A 514 19.88 27.34 -20.09
CA PRO A 514 19.10 27.96 -19.03
C PRO A 514 18.19 29.06 -19.54
N GLY A 515 18.53 29.68 -20.67
CA GLY A 515 17.74 30.74 -21.29
C GLY A 515 16.39 30.24 -21.79
N ALA A 516 16.16 28.93 -21.93
CA ALA A 516 14.87 28.33 -22.20
C ALA A 516 13.88 28.47 -21.02
N MET A 517 14.37 28.46 -19.78
CA MET A 517 13.56 28.56 -18.56
C MET A 517 13.71 29.94 -17.92
N PRO A 518 12.64 30.74 -17.79
CA PRO A 518 12.74 32.05 -17.15
C PRO A 518 13.10 31.93 -15.65
N PRO A 519 13.91 32.85 -15.09
CA PRO A 519 14.20 32.89 -13.65
C PRO A 519 12.95 33.13 -12.80
N GLY A 520 12.92 32.58 -11.59
CA GLY A 520 11.91 32.89 -10.56
C GLY A 520 10.47 32.47 -10.89
N ALA A 521 10.30 31.40 -11.69
CA ALA A 521 9.01 30.96 -12.21
C ALA A 521 8.43 29.72 -11.54
#